data_AF-A0A1Y1K6G2-F1
#
_entry.id   AF-A0A1Y1K6G2-F1
#
_cell.length_a   1.000
_cell.length_b   1.000
_cell.length_c   1.000
_cell.angle_alpha   90.00
_cell.angle_beta   90.00
_cell.angle_gamma   90.00
#
_symmetry.space_group_name_H-M   'P 1'
#
loop_
_entity.id
_entity.type
_entity.pdbx_description
1 polymer ?
#
loop_
_entity_poly.entity_id
_entity_poly.type
_entity_poly.pdbx_seq_one_letter_code
_entity_poly.pdbx_strand_id
1 'polypeptide(L)'
;MVTEFLRAESTILYFRVLLSNPLDPVSKAGGSLSKSLPSTLPLASLQKSIPIHGAADTLPSGVTLSFLESQIAASSLLRSAAEFKHWLMATVNHLLEKGPECRLRSILDELMNSKYSKSSKVKGSDCILGLNKEDLLKEILKIIKPKLPWQRLYKEYNEQIVAES
;
A
#
# COMPACT_ATOMS: atom_id res chain seq x y z
N MET A 1 -7.59 -5.58 -27.50
CA MET A 1 -6.85 -6.42 -26.54
C MET A 1 -5.38 -6.20 -26.83
N VAL A 2 -4.76 -5.21 -26.17
CA VAL A 2 -3.42 -4.72 -26.55
C VAL A 2 -2.41 -5.28 -25.56
N THR A 3 -1.65 -6.29 -25.98
CA THR A 3 -0.47 -6.78 -25.28
C THR A 3 0.73 -5.98 -25.77
N GLU A 4 1.25 -5.06 -24.95
CA GLU A 4 2.45 -4.31 -25.28
C GLU A 4 3.68 -5.06 -24.73
N PHE A 5 4.56 -5.49 -25.64
CA PHE A 5 5.78 -6.26 -25.37
C PHE A 5 6.99 -5.36 -25.57
N LEU A 6 7.71 -5.05 -24.49
CA LEU A 6 9.07 -4.53 -24.57
C LEU A 6 10.06 -5.69 -24.43
N ARG A 7 10.69 -6.02 -25.57
CA ARG A 7 11.79 -6.97 -25.69
C ARG A 7 13.09 -6.25 -25.31
N ALA A 8 13.67 -6.61 -24.18
CA ALA A 8 15.06 -6.31 -23.86
C ALA A 8 15.75 -7.63 -23.54
N GLU A 9 16.71 -8.03 -24.37
CA GLU A 9 17.50 -9.25 -24.18
C GLU A 9 18.44 -9.08 -22.99
N SER A 10 18.31 -9.94 -21.98
CA SER A 10 19.41 -10.47 -21.15
C SER A 10 18.86 -11.52 -20.20
N THR A 11 19.51 -12.67 -20.17
CA THR A 11 19.18 -13.88 -19.40
C THR A 11 19.09 -13.61 -17.90
N ILE A 12 17.89 -13.26 -17.42
CA ILE A 12 17.48 -13.31 -16.02
C ILE A 12 16.09 -13.96 -16.03
N LEU A 13 15.84 -14.94 -15.17
CA LEU A 13 14.56 -15.64 -15.05
C LEU A 13 13.39 -14.63 -15.08
N TYR A 14 12.65 -14.57 -16.18
CA TYR A 14 11.48 -13.70 -16.32
C TYR A 14 10.34 -14.30 -15.49
N PHE A 15 10.23 -13.90 -14.22
CA PHE A 15 9.03 -14.18 -13.45
C PHE A 15 7.95 -13.16 -13.85
N ARG A 16 6.87 -13.63 -14.48
CA ARG A 16 5.71 -12.80 -14.81
C ARG A 16 4.82 -12.68 -13.57
N VAL A 17 4.62 -11.46 -13.10
CA VAL A 17 3.67 -11.17 -12.00
C VAL A 17 2.35 -10.70 -12.62
N LEU A 18 1.24 -11.32 -12.23
CA LEU A 18 -0.09 -10.85 -12.58
C LEU A 18 -0.42 -9.61 -11.76
N LEU A 19 -0.43 -8.43 -12.39
CA LEU A 19 -0.69 -7.15 -11.73
C LEU A 19 -2.18 -6.79 -11.62
N SER A 20 -2.99 -7.35 -12.52
CA SER A 20 -4.41 -7.05 -12.60
C SER A 20 -5.13 -8.16 -13.36
N ASN A 21 -6.28 -8.58 -12.83
CA ASN A 21 -7.19 -9.48 -13.51
C ASN A 21 -8.61 -8.87 -13.51
N PRO A 22 -9.13 -8.41 -14.66
CA PRO A 22 -10.45 -7.80 -14.75
C PRO A 22 -11.60 -8.79 -14.53
N LEU A 23 -11.33 -10.10 -14.59
CA LEU A 23 -12.30 -11.17 -14.31
C LEU A 23 -12.26 -11.64 -12.85
N ASP A 24 -11.30 -11.17 -12.05
CA ASP A 24 -11.19 -11.54 -10.65
C ASP A 24 -12.29 -10.86 -9.81
N PRO A 25 -13.10 -11.61 -9.04
CA PRO A 25 -14.07 -11.03 -8.13
C PRO A 25 -13.46 -10.07 -7.10
N VAL A 26 -12.20 -10.25 -6.71
CA VAL A 26 -11.49 -9.36 -5.77
C VAL A 26 -11.26 -7.97 -6.37
N SER A 27 -11.02 -7.87 -7.68
CA SER A 27 -10.86 -6.59 -8.39
C SER A 27 -12.11 -5.71 -8.34
N LYS A 28 -13.29 -6.30 -8.08
CA LYS A 28 -14.55 -5.57 -7.92
C LYS A 28 -14.63 -4.84 -6.58
N ALA A 29 -13.87 -5.26 -5.57
CA ALA A 29 -13.83 -4.62 -4.25
C ALA A 29 -13.23 -3.21 -4.28
N GLY A 30 -12.34 -2.94 -5.23
CA GLY A 30 -11.57 -1.69 -5.31
C GLY A 30 -12.22 -0.53 -6.05
N GLY A 31 -13.38 -0.74 -6.66
CA GLY A 31 -13.91 0.13 -7.71
C GLY A 31 -14.17 1.59 -7.30
N SER A 32 -14.43 1.87 -6.02
CA SER A 32 -14.56 3.25 -5.50
C SER A 32 -13.19 3.86 -5.16
N LEU A 33 -12.27 3.03 -4.65
CA LEU A 33 -10.95 3.44 -4.17
C LEU A 33 -9.99 3.80 -5.32
N SER A 34 -10.21 3.21 -6.50
CA SER A 34 -9.47 3.52 -7.73
C SER A 34 -9.91 4.82 -8.41
N LYS A 35 -11.10 5.36 -8.12
CA LYS A 35 -11.61 6.62 -8.73
C LYS A 35 -10.84 7.86 -8.28
N SER A 36 -10.20 7.80 -7.11
CA SER A 36 -9.45 8.93 -6.55
C SER A 36 -8.09 9.13 -7.20
N LEU A 37 -7.61 8.14 -7.98
CA LEU A 37 -6.30 8.20 -8.62
C LEU A 37 -6.37 8.79 -10.03
N PRO A 38 -5.43 9.68 -10.40
CA PRO A 38 -5.27 10.12 -11.78
C PRO A 38 -5.06 8.91 -12.69
N SER A 39 -5.88 8.81 -13.74
CA SER A 39 -5.78 7.74 -14.71
C SER A 39 -4.50 7.80 -15.55
N THR A 40 -3.65 8.81 -15.37
CA THR A 40 -2.32 8.95 -15.99
C THR A 40 -1.24 8.14 -15.28
N LEU A 41 -1.50 7.65 -14.07
CA LEU A 41 -0.56 6.83 -13.31
C LEU A 41 -0.50 5.40 -13.88
N PRO A 42 0.64 4.68 -13.72
CA PRO A 42 0.88 3.43 -14.43
C PRO A 42 -0.08 2.31 -14.02
N LEU A 43 -0.36 2.11 -12.72
CA LEU A 43 -1.29 1.07 -12.29
C LEU A 43 -2.72 1.43 -12.68
N ALA A 44 -3.14 2.67 -12.41
CA ALA A 44 -4.44 3.19 -12.78
C ALA A 44 -4.69 3.06 -14.29
N SER A 45 -3.68 3.37 -15.12
CA SER A 45 -3.75 3.21 -16.58
C SER A 45 -3.99 1.77 -17.02
N LEU A 46 -3.29 0.80 -16.41
CA LEU A 46 -3.45 -0.61 -16.72
C LEU A 46 -4.81 -1.17 -16.26
N GLN A 47 -5.37 -0.57 -15.21
CA GLN A 47 -6.63 -1.00 -14.60
C GLN A 47 -7.86 -0.26 -15.16
N LYS A 48 -7.68 0.68 -16.09
CA LYS A 48 -8.77 1.43 -16.75
C LYS A 48 -9.89 0.54 -17.31
N SER A 49 -9.56 -0.67 -17.75
CA SER A 49 -10.51 -1.60 -18.37
C SER A 49 -11.14 -2.59 -17.39
N ILE A 50 -10.87 -2.51 -16.09
CA ILE A 50 -11.52 -3.38 -15.09
C ILE A 50 -12.99 -2.94 -14.96
N PRO A 51 -13.96 -3.83 -15.20
CA PRO A 51 -15.38 -3.51 -15.03
C PRO A 51 -15.66 -3.14 -13.56
N ILE A 52 -15.97 -1.87 -13.34
CA ILE A 52 -16.38 -1.34 -12.03
C ILE A 52 -17.86 -1.67 -11.84
N HIS A 53 -18.19 -2.92 -11.51
CA HIS A 53 -19.56 -3.31 -11.18
C HIS A 53 -19.56 -4.09 -9.87
N GLY A 54 -20.00 -3.44 -8.79
CA GLY A 54 -20.21 -4.07 -7.47
C GLY A 54 -19.92 -3.10 -6.33
N ALA A 55 -20.86 -2.98 -5.38
CA ALA A 55 -20.71 -2.18 -4.18
C ALA A 55 -19.53 -2.69 -3.35
N ALA A 56 -18.46 -1.90 -3.24
CA ALA A 56 -17.30 -2.20 -2.41
C ALA A 56 -17.69 -2.48 -0.94
N ASP A 57 -18.82 -1.92 -0.50
CA ASP A 57 -19.31 -2.01 0.88
C ASP A 57 -19.94 -3.36 1.26
N THR A 58 -20.27 -4.23 0.28
CA THR A 58 -20.91 -5.53 0.54
C THR A 58 -19.93 -6.71 0.62
N LEU A 59 -18.65 -6.49 0.32
CA LEU A 59 -17.66 -7.57 0.32
C LEU A 59 -17.05 -7.79 1.72
N PRO A 60 -16.66 -9.03 2.05
CA PRO A 60 -15.99 -9.32 3.31
C PRO A 60 -14.72 -8.48 3.48
N SER A 61 -14.45 -8.01 4.70
CA SER A 61 -13.30 -7.14 5.00
C SER A 61 -11.96 -7.74 4.57
N GLY A 62 -11.82 -9.08 4.66
CA GLY A 62 -10.64 -9.80 4.18
C GLY A 62 -10.44 -9.71 2.66
N VAL A 63 -11.53 -9.73 1.87
CA VAL A 63 -11.45 -9.61 0.40
C VAL A 63 -10.95 -8.22 0.01
N THR A 64 -11.49 -7.18 0.65
CA THR A 64 -11.04 -5.80 0.43
C THR A 64 -9.58 -5.62 0.85
N LEU A 65 -9.16 -6.24 1.95
CA LEU A 65 -7.76 -6.18 2.41
C LEU A 65 -6.82 -6.85 1.40
N SER A 66 -7.14 -8.06 0.91
CA SER A 66 -6.32 -8.75 -0.11
C SER A 66 -6.23 -7.95 -1.41
N PHE A 67 -7.32 -7.28 -1.81
CA PHE A 67 -7.31 -6.37 -2.95
C PHE A 67 -6.29 -5.24 -2.72
N LEU A 68 -6.38 -4.56 -1.58
CA LEU A 68 -5.52 -3.43 -1.24
C LEU A 68 -4.04 -3.82 -1.17
N GLU A 69 -3.73 -4.98 -0.59
CA GLU A 69 -2.37 -5.54 -0.56
C GLU A 69 -1.83 -5.82 -1.97
N SER A 70 -2.68 -6.34 -2.86
CA SER A 70 -2.33 -6.54 -4.26
C SER A 70 -2.03 -5.21 -4.97
N GLN A 71 -2.77 -4.14 -4.64
CA GLN A 71 -2.50 -2.81 -5.20
C GLN A 71 -1.18 -2.21 -4.69
N ILE A 72 -0.83 -2.41 -3.42
CA ILE A 72 0.47 -2.01 -2.86
C ILE A 72 1.60 -2.75 -3.59
N ALA A 73 1.49 -4.06 -3.76
CA ALA A 73 2.49 -4.86 -4.48
C ALA A 73 2.62 -4.42 -5.94
N ALA A 74 1.50 -4.19 -6.62
CA ALA A 74 1.48 -3.78 -8.01
C ALA A 74 2.07 -2.38 -8.23
N SER A 75 1.72 -1.41 -7.39
CA SER A 75 2.27 -0.05 -7.45
C SER A 75 3.76 -0.02 -7.11
N SER A 76 4.21 -0.91 -6.21
CA SER A 76 5.63 -1.11 -5.91
C SER A 76 6.40 -1.67 -7.11
N LEU A 77 5.85 -2.69 -7.79
CA LEU A 77 6.47 -3.26 -8.99
C LEU A 77 6.56 -2.26 -10.14
N LEU A 78 5.52 -1.42 -10.30
CA LEU A 78 5.49 -0.33 -11.27
C LEU A 78 6.33 0.90 -10.85
N ARG A 79 6.98 0.84 -9.67
CA ARG A 79 7.79 1.91 -9.08
C ARG A 79 7.05 3.24 -8.99
N SER A 80 5.75 3.19 -8.77
CA SER A 80 4.86 4.34 -8.71
C SER A 80 4.68 4.77 -7.26
N ALA A 81 5.53 5.70 -6.81
CA ALA A 81 5.51 6.19 -5.43
C ALA A 81 4.14 6.80 -5.03
N ALA A 82 3.51 7.55 -5.94
CA ALA A 82 2.21 8.17 -5.70
C ALA A 82 1.10 7.13 -5.48
N GLU A 83 1.06 6.09 -6.33
CA GLU A 83 0.07 5.01 -6.19
C GLU A 83 0.36 4.15 -4.97
N PHE A 84 1.62 3.84 -4.71
CA PHE A 84 2.03 3.10 -3.51
C PHE A 84 1.54 3.80 -2.24
N LYS A 85 1.80 5.10 -2.13
CA LYS A 85 1.34 5.91 -0.99
C LYS A 85 -0.18 5.91 -0.87
N HIS A 86 -0.90 6.11 -1.98
CA HIS A 86 -2.37 6.08 -1.99
C HIS A 86 -2.92 4.75 -1.48
N TRP A 87 -2.43 3.63 -2.01
CA TRP A 87 -2.89 2.30 -1.64
C TRP A 87 -2.49 1.91 -0.21
N LEU A 88 -1.32 2.34 0.26
CA LEU A 88 -0.92 2.21 1.66
C LEU A 88 -1.89 2.93 2.60
N MET A 89 -2.23 4.19 2.28
CA MET A 89 -3.17 4.97 3.09
C MET A 89 -4.58 4.39 3.05
N ALA A 90 -5.03 3.89 1.90
CA ALA A 90 -6.32 3.18 1.79
C ALA A 90 -6.33 1.90 2.64
N THR A 91 -5.23 1.15 2.67
CA THR A 91 -5.06 -0.05 3.50
C THR A 91 -5.14 0.27 4.97
N VAL A 92 -4.43 1.30 5.43
CA VAL A 92 -4.49 1.74 6.83
C VAL A 92 -5.89 2.16 7.22
N ASN A 93 -6.58 2.97 6.40
CA ASN A 93 -7.95 3.40 6.70
C ASN A 93 -8.91 2.20 6.81
N HIS A 94 -8.81 1.24 5.88
CA HIS A 94 -9.60 0.01 5.95
C HIS A 94 -9.30 -0.80 7.22
N LEU A 95 -8.03 -0.91 7.61
CA LEU A 95 -7.63 -1.60 8.83
C LEU A 95 -8.18 -0.93 10.09
N LEU A 96 -8.19 0.40 10.14
CA LEU A 96 -8.71 1.17 11.26
C LEU A 96 -10.23 1.04 11.45
N GLU A 97 -10.96 0.69 10.39
CA GLU A 97 -12.42 0.55 10.43
C GLU A 97 -12.88 -0.89 10.64
N LYS A 98 -12.29 -1.86 9.92
CA LYS A 98 -12.79 -3.25 9.84
C LYS A 98 -11.70 -4.31 9.90
N GLY A 99 -10.44 -3.92 10.12
CA GLY A 99 -9.31 -4.83 10.04
C GLY A 99 -8.74 -5.26 11.40
N PRO A 100 -7.92 -6.32 11.39
CA PRO A 100 -7.27 -6.79 12.60
C PRO A 100 -6.09 -5.89 12.98
N GLU A 101 -5.99 -5.58 14.27
CA GLU A 101 -4.91 -4.75 14.84
C GLU A 101 -3.50 -5.32 14.59
N CYS A 102 -3.35 -6.65 14.54
CA CYS A 102 -2.06 -7.29 14.25
C CYS A 102 -1.51 -6.89 12.87
N ARG A 103 -2.38 -6.72 11.86
CA ARG A 103 -1.94 -6.34 10.53
C ARG A 103 -1.46 -4.89 10.49
N LEU A 104 -2.15 -4.00 11.20
CA LEU A 104 -1.74 -2.61 11.33
C LEU A 104 -0.38 -2.51 12.04
N ARG A 105 -0.17 -3.27 13.12
CA ARG A 105 1.14 -3.37 13.79
C ARG A 105 2.24 -3.78 12.84
N SER A 106 2.05 -4.84 12.05
CA SER A 106 3.08 -5.27 11.08
C SER A 106 3.48 -4.15 10.11
N ILE A 107 2.53 -3.33 9.64
CA ILE A 107 2.82 -2.18 8.76
C ILE A 107 3.63 -1.12 9.51
N LEU A 108 3.22 -0.76 10.73
CA LEU A 108 3.92 0.23 11.55
C LEU A 108 5.34 -0.24 11.90
N ASP A 109 5.48 -1.52 12.26
CA ASP A 109 6.75 -2.17 12.57
C ASP A 109 7.66 -2.22 11.34
N GLU A 110 7.15 -2.49 10.13
CA GLU A 110 7.94 -2.47 8.90
C GLU A 110 8.48 -1.06 8.59
N LEU A 111 7.66 -0.03 8.81
CA LEU A 111 8.08 1.36 8.65
C LEU A 111 9.10 1.79 9.72
N MET A 112 8.94 1.31 10.97
CA MET A 112 9.88 1.55 12.08
C MET A 112 11.19 0.77 11.95
N ASN A 113 11.14 -0.50 11.55
CA ASN A 113 12.28 -1.43 11.49
C ASN A 113 13.34 -1.06 10.44
N SER A 114 13.00 -0.12 9.57
CA SER A 114 13.95 0.61 8.74
C SER A 114 15.14 1.14 9.57
N LYS A 115 14.87 1.69 10.75
CA LYS A 115 15.85 2.24 11.68
C LYS A 115 16.80 1.20 12.30
N TYR A 116 16.39 -0.08 12.38
CA TYR A 116 17.19 -1.16 13.00
C TYR A 116 18.03 -1.96 12.01
N SER A 117 17.97 -1.66 10.70
CA SER A 117 18.88 -2.26 9.72
C SER A 117 20.30 -1.71 9.91
N LYS A 118 21.05 -2.34 10.82
CA LYS A 118 22.43 -2.01 11.19
C LYS A 118 23.45 -2.12 10.03
N SER A 119 23.00 -2.44 8.81
CA SER A 119 23.87 -2.66 7.64
C SER A 119 24.14 -1.42 6.79
N SER A 120 23.46 -0.28 7.00
CA SER A 120 23.76 0.96 6.27
C SER A 120 23.88 2.13 7.23
N LYS A 121 25.12 2.49 7.60
CA LYS A 121 25.51 3.74 8.27
C LYS A 121 25.33 4.97 7.36
N VAL A 122 24.20 5.07 6.65
CA VAL A 122 23.81 6.27 5.92
C VAL A 122 22.56 6.79 6.60
N LYS A 123 22.73 7.89 7.33
CA LYS A 123 21.74 8.56 8.20
C LYS A 123 20.54 9.17 7.44
N GLY A 124 20.18 8.60 6.28
CA GLY A 124 19.17 9.14 5.37
C GLY A 124 18.77 8.23 4.21
N SER A 125 18.91 6.90 4.32
CA SER A 125 18.66 5.96 3.21
C SER A 125 17.49 4.99 3.43
N ASP A 126 16.49 5.36 4.23
CA ASP A 126 15.29 4.55 4.44
C ASP A 126 14.09 5.07 3.64
N CYS A 127 14.26 5.04 2.32
CA CYS A 127 13.23 5.46 1.39
C CYS A 127 12.60 4.23 0.70
N ILE A 128 11.27 4.14 0.68
CA ILE A 128 10.54 3.21 -0.19
C ILE A 128 10.15 3.99 -1.45
N LEU A 129 10.72 3.64 -2.61
CA LEU A 129 10.45 4.32 -3.88
C LEU A 129 10.73 5.85 -3.83
N GLY A 130 11.69 6.28 -3.01
CA GLY A 130 11.99 7.70 -2.79
C GLY A 130 11.10 8.40 -1.73
N LEU A 131 10.16 7.68 -1.12
CA LEU A 131 9.35 8.17 -0.01
C LEU A 131 10.03 7.85 1.32
N ASN A 132 10.22 8.87 2.16
CA ASN A 132 10.76 8.69 3.50
C ASN A 132 9.77 7.87 4.36
N LYS A 133 10.23 6.73 4.88
CA LYS A 133 9.42 5.86 5.75
C LYS A 133 8.95 6.57 7.03
N GLU A 134 9.76 7.48 7.58
CA GLU A 134 9.38 8.27 8.76
C GLU A 134 8.24 9.23 8.47
N ASP A 135 8.25 9.87 7.29
CA ASP A 135 7.19 10.77 6.88
C ASP A 135 5.88 9.99 6.65
N LEU A 136 5.97 8.82 6.02
CA LEU A 136 4.83 7.90 5.88
C LEU A 136 4.28 7.46 7.24
N LEU A 137 5.16 7.12 8.18
CA LEU A 137 4.75 6.72 9.53
C LEU A 137 4.05 7.87 10.27
N LYS A 138 4.60 9.09 10.20
CA LYS A 138 3.97 10.29 10.79
C LYS A 138 2.61 10.57 10.17
N GLU A 139 2.46 10.41 8.85
CA GLU A 139 1.17 10.57 8.17
C GLU A 139 0.16 9.52 8.63
N ILE A 140 0.57 8.26 8.75
CA ILE A 140 -0.29 7.18 9.26
C ILE A 140 -0.74 7.50 10.69
N LEU A 141 0.17 7.87 11.58
CA LEU A 141 -0.15 8.19 12.97
C LEU A 141 -1.15 9.35 13.09
N LYS A 142 -1.10 10.35 12.20
CA LYS A 142 -2.10 11.44 12.17
C LYS A 142 -3.51 10.92 11.89
N ILE A 143 -3.66 9.87 11.09
CA ILE A 143 -4.96 9.24 10.78
C ILE A 143 -5.44 8.35 11.95
N ILE A 144 -4.50 7.72 12.66
CA ILE A 144 -4.81 6.90 13.85
C ILE A 144 -5.26 7.79 15.02
N LYS A 145 -4.61 8.94 15.21
CA LYS A 145 -4.82 9.88 16.33
C LYS A 145 -6.28 10.23 16.66
N PRO A 146 -7.20 10.49 15.71
CA PRO A 146 -8.60 10.78 16.05
C PRO A 146 -9.43 9.54 16.43
N LYS A 147 -8.95 8.31 16.19
CA LYS A 147 -9.75 7.10 16.39
C LYS A 147 -9.58 6.58 17.83
N LEU A 148 -10.67 6.56 18.60
CA LEU A 148 -10.67 6.16 20.02
C LEU A 148 -10.16 4.73 20.28
N PRO A 149 -10.54 3.69 19.52
CA PRO A 149 -10.07 2.33 19.76
C PRO A 149 -8.55 2.17 19.62
N TRP A 150 -7.91 3.07 18.86
CA TRP A 150 -6.51 2.98 18.49
C TRP A 150 -5.59 3.90 19.28
N GLN A 151 -6.11 4.60 20.30
CA GLN A 151 -5.30 5.53 21.12
C GLN A 151 -4.12 4.86 21.81
N ARG A 152 -4.32 3.64 22.31
CA ARG A 152 -3.25 2.86 22.95
C ARG A 152 -2.11 2.61 21.98
N LEU A 153 -2.44 2.15 20.77
CA LEU A 153 -1.48 1.90 19.69
C LEU A 153 -0.77 3.19 19.28
N TYR A 154 -1.52 4.27 19.05
CA TYR A 154 -0.95 5.56 18.70
C TYR A 154 0.09 6.03 19.73
N LYS A 155 -0.24 5.94 21.03
CA LYS A 155 0.65 6.37 22.11
C LYS A 155 1.95 5.55 22.10
N GLU A 156 1.84 4.23 22.00
CA GLU A 156 2.96 3.30 21.96
C GLU A 156 3.95 3.65 20.82
N TYR A 157 3.47 3.81 19.59
CA TYR A 157 4.34 4.14 18.45
C TYR A 157 4.84 5.59 18.47
N ASN A 158 4.02 6.53 18.95
CA ASN A 158 4.44 7.93 19.06
C ASN A 158 5.57 8.11 20.10
N GLU A 159 5.50 7.39 21.22
CA GLU A 159 6.57 7.37 22.23
C GLU A 159 7.87 6.79 21.66
N GLN A 160 7.80 5.70 20.88
CA GLN A 160 8.98 5.12 20.23
C GLN A 160 9.64 6.07 19.22
N ILE A 161 8.85 6.84 18.45
CA ILE A 161 9.41 7.84 17.52
C ILE A 161 10.09 8.99 18.28
N VAL A 162 9.47 9.47 19.36
CA VAL A 162 10.01 10.59 20.16
C VAL A 162 11.26 10.17 20.93
N ALA A 163 11.30 8.95 21.46
CA ALA A 163 12.46 8.44 22.20
C ALA A 163 13.72 8.26 21.32
N GLU A 164 13.54 8.10 20.01
CA GLU A 164 14.61 7.90 19.02
C GLU A 164 14.98 9.20 18.27
N SER A 165 14.31 10.33 18.55
CA SER A 165 14.55 11.65 17.93
C SER A 165 15.54 12.48 18.74
#